data_AF-V7IK98-F1
#
_entry.id   AF-V7IK98-F1
#
_cell.length_a   1.000
_cell.length_b   1.000
_cell.length_c   1.000
_cell.angle_alpha   90.00
_cell.angle_beta   90.00
_cell.angle_gamma   90.00
#
_symmetry.space_group_name_H-M   'P 1'
#
loop_
_entity.id
_entity.type
_entity.pdbx_description
1 polymer ?
#
loop_
_entity_poly.entity_id
_entity_poly.type
_entity_poly.pdbx_seq_one_letter_code
_entity_poly.pdbx_strand_id
1 'polypeptide(L)' 'MVVLSNNDGCIIARSSAAKSLGLKMGDPWFKVGREAEKKGVVAFSSNYSL' A
#
# COMPACT_ATOMS: atom_id res chain seq x y z
N MET A 1 3.99 -5.50 -3.85
CA MET A 1 3.78 -4.05 -4.02
C MET A 1 2.35 -3.64 -3.71
N VAL A 2 2.17 -2.39 -3.31
CA VAL A 2 0.88 -1.70 -3.16
C VAL A 2 0.95 -0.31 -3.81
N VAL A 3 -0.21 0.25 -4.12
CA VAL A 3 -0.38 1.63 -4.57
C VAL A 3 -1.28 2.36 -3.58
N LEU A 4 -0.86 3.56 -3.18
CA LEU A 4 -1.52 4.39 -2.17
C LEU A 4 -2.31 5.52 -2.82
N SER A 5 -3.45 5.88 -2.22
CA SER A 5 -4.14 7.13 -2.50
C SER A 5 -3.24 8.30 -2.17
N ASN A 6 -3.10 9.24 -3.11
CA ASN A 6 -2.36 10.47 -2.89
C ASN A 6 -2.96 11.35 -1.78
N ASN A 7 -4.28 11.28 -1.56
CA ASN A 7 -4.96 12.17 -0.62
C ASN A 7 -4.88 11.67 0.83
N ASP A 8 -5.02 10.36 1.03
CA ASP A 8 -5.24 9.78 2.37
C ASP A 8 -4.17 8.75 2.77
N GLY A 9 -3.25 8.40 1.86
CA GLY A 9 -2.19 7.41 2.11
C GLY A 9 -2.72 5.98 2.35
N CYS A 10 -3.97 5.71 1.96
CA CYS A 10 -4.58 4.39 2.08
C CYS A 10 -4.29 3.50 0.88
N ILE A 11 -4.22 2.19 1.08
CA ILE A 11 -3.99 1.22 -0.01
C ILE A 11 -5.19 1.20 -0.96
N ILE A 12 -4.99 1.57 -2.21
CA ILE A 12 -6.03 1.53 -3.28
C ILE A 12 -5.77 0.46 -4.32
N ALA A 13 -4.53 -0.03 -4.44
CA ALA A 13 -4.20 -1.20 -5.25
C ALA A 13 -3.15 -2.07 -4.56
N ARG A 14 -3.18 -3.38 -4.83
CA ARG A 14 -2.23 -4.33 -4.24
C ARG A 14 -1.99 -5.54 -5.14
N SER A 15 -0.74 -5.98 -5.18
CA SER A 15 -0.35 -7.25 -5.82
C SER A 15 -0.83 -8.48 -5.04
N SER A 16 -0.85 -9.65 -5.69
CA SER A 16 -1.19 -10.94 -5.06
C SER A 16 -0.29 -11.25 -3.85
N ALA A 17 1.00 -10.96 -3.93
CA ALA A 17 1.93 -11.12 -2.82
C ALA A 17 1.54 -10.26 -1.60
N ALA A 18 1.21 -8.99 -1.82
CA ALA A 18 0.72 -8.10 -0.77
C ALA A 18 -0.61 -8.57 -0.17
N LYS A 19 -1.48 -9.20 -0.99
CA LYS A 19 -2.72 -9.82 -0.52
C LYS A 19 -2.48 -11.00 0.40
N SER A 20 -1.54 -11.88 0.05
CA SER A 20 -1.15 -13.01 0.91
C SER A 20 -0.49 -12.58 2.23
N LEU A 21 0.10 -11.38 2.27
CA LEU A 21 0.64 -10.79 3.49
C LEU A 21 -0.41 -10.14 4.41
N GLY A 22 -1.68 -10.13 3.99
CA GLY A 22 -2.81 -9.64 4.80
C GLY A 22 -3.15 -8.15 4.64
N LEU A 23 -2.49 -7.42 3.73
CA LEU A 23 -2.67 -5.96 3.55
C LEU A 23 -3.96 -5.62 2.81
N LYS A 24 -5.04 -5.17 3.46
CA LYS A 24 -6.35 -5.01 2.82
C LYS A 24 -6.44 -3.71 1.98
N MET A 25 -7.46 -3.64 1.12
CA MET A 25 -7.81 -2.37 0.47
C MET A 25 -8.39 -1.42 1.52
N GLY A 26 -8.04 -0.14 1.43
CA GLY A 26 -8.45 0.89 2.39
C GLY A 26 -7.62 0.91 3.68
N ASP A 27 -6.71 -0.04 3.89
CA ASP A 27 -5.83 0.01 5.05
C ASP A 27 -4.92 1.25 4.98
N PRO A 28 -4.82 2.05 6.05
CA PRO A 28 -3.95 3.21 6.07
C PRO A 28 -2.48 2.76 6.10
N TRP A 29 -1.66 3.25 5.16
CA TRP A 29 -0.27 2.81 5.04
C TRP A 29 0.54 3.11 6.30
N PHE A 30 0.27 4.20 7.02
CA PHE A 30 1.00 4.50 8.27
C PHE A 30 0.81 3.44 9.37
N LYS A 31 -0.28 2.66 9.34
CA LYS A 31 -0.55 1.59 10.31
C LYS A 31 0.11 0.27 9.92
N VAL A 32 0.07 -0.07 8.64
CA VAL A 32 0.48 -1.39 8.13
C VAL A 32 1.83 -1.38 7.42
N GLY A 33 2.30 -0.20 7.00
CA GLY A 33 3.46 0.01 6.15
C GLY A 33 4.76 -0.45 6.79
N ARG A 34 4.98 -0.13 8.08
CA ARG A 34 6.22 -0.50 8.78
C ARG A 34 6.48 -2.01 8.76
N GLU A 35 5.46 -2.82 8.99
CA GLU A 35 5.57 -4.28 8.95
C GLU A 35 5.59 -4.81 7.51
N ALA A 36 4.91 -4.13 6.58
CA ALA A 36 4.93 -4.47 5.17
C ALA A 36 6.32 -4.24 4.55
N GLU A 37 6.97 -3.13 4.86
CA GLU A 37 8.31 -2.76 4.39
C GLU A 37 9.36 -3.77 4.87
N LYS A 38 9.29 -4.22 6.13
CA LYS A 38 10.15 -5.30 6.65
C LYS A 38 9.99 -6.62 5.89
N LYS A 39 8.80 -6.86 5.32
CA LYS A 39 8.49 -8.03 4.50
C LYS A 39 8.78 -7.80 3.00
N GLY A 40 9.45 -6.70 2.66
CA GLY A 40 9.84 -6.35 1.29
C GLY A 40 8.70 -5.80 0.43
N VAL A 41 7.61 -5.34 1.03
CA VAL A 41 6.52 -4.69 0.29
C VAL A 41 6.92 -3.27 -0.06
N VAL A 42 7.00 -2.99 -1.35
CA VAL A 42 7.18 -1.63 -1.88
C VAL A 42 5.81 -0.96 -2.04
N ALA A 43 5.68 0.28 -1.56
CA ALA A 43 4.55 1.14 -1.79
C ALA A 43 4.87 2.20 -2.85
N PHE A 44 3.90 2.44 -3.74
CA PHE A 44 3.93 3.51 -4.72
C PHE A 44 2.82 4.51 -4.41
N SER A 45 3.07 5.80 -4.59
CA SER A 45 2.02 6.82 -4.53
C SER A 45 1.34 6.92 -5.89
N SER A 46 0.01 6.99 -5.93
CA SER A 46 -0.74 7.29 -7.16
C SER A 46 -0.57 8.75 -7.56
N ASN A 47 0.60 9.10 -8.07
CA ASN A 47 0.82 10.44 -8.58
C ASN A 47 0.10 10.60 -9.93
N TYR A 48 -1.14 11.08 -9.89
CA TYR A 48 -1.78 11.65 -11.07
C TYR A 48 -1.21 13.06 -11.26
N SER A 49 -0.22 13.18 -12.15
CA SER A 49 0.10 14.47 -12.75
C SER A 49 -1.10 14.86 -13.62
N LEU A 50 -2.04 15.64 -13.06
CA LEU A 50 -3.13 16.24 -13.82
C LEU A 50 -2.71 17.60 -14.36
#